data_AF-A0A1S0THR9-F1
#
_entry.id   AF-A0A1S0THR9-F1
#
_cell.length_a   1.000
_cell.length_b   1.000
_cell.length_c   1.000
_cell.angle_alpha   90.00
_cell.angle_beta   90.00
_cell.angle_gamma   90.00
#
_symmetry.space_group_name_H-M   'P 1'
#
loop_
_entity.id
_entity.type
_entity.pdbx_description
1 polymer ?
#
loop_
_entity_poly.entity_id
_entity_poly.type
_entity_poly.pdbx_seq_one_letter_code
_entity_poly.pdbx_strand_id
1 'polypeptide(L)'
;MFKQHAQYVQSSEIIFDKFINFLSSSIWNIPIATFLEQYSIVFDDKQNDLLLYQKIHDEFKSMVDTLMDGFCGDLQIKARELVTALKQHDNSNKLSTKNRVALFFSSINNLVYLINLKL
;
A
#
# COMPACT_ATOMS: atom_id res chain seq x y z
N MET A 1 -42.94 -1.10 -7.62
CA MET A 1 -42.04 0.07 -7.64
C MET A 1 -40.72 -0.35 -7.01
N PHE A 2 -39.79 -0.90 -7.81
CA PHE A 2 -38.49 -1.35 -7.31
C PHE A 2 -37.41 -0.49 -7.96
N LYS A 3 -36.85 0.46 -7.22
CA LYS A 3 -35.71 1.24 -7.68
C LYS A 3 -34.49 0.33 -7.66
N GLN A 4 -34.07 -0.14 -8.84
CA GLN A 4 -32.76 -0.74 -9.04
C GLN A 4 -31.73 0.29 -8.56
N HIS A 5 -31.04 -0.01 -7.46
CA HIS A 5 -29.85 0.72 -7.08
C HIS A 5 -28.77 0.30 -8.08
N ALA A 6 -28.64 1.05 -9.16
CA ALA A 6 -27.54 0.86 -10.10
C ALA A 6 -26.25 1.10 -9.32
N GLN A 7 -25.50 0.02 -9.05
CA GLN A 7 -24.20 0.09 -8.45
C GLN A 7 -23.29 0.89 -9.39
N TYR A 8 -22.86 2.07 -8.96
CA TYR A 8 -22.00 2.95 -9.75
C TYR A 8 -20.65 2.26 -9.92
N VAL A 9 -20.42 1.68 -11.11
CA VAL A 9 -19.13 1.08 -11.47
C VAL A 9 -18.13 2.22 -11.67
N GLN A 10 -17.14 2.32 -10.79
CA GLN A 10 -16.08 3.32 -10.91
C GLN A 10 -15.15 2.95 -12.07
N SER A 11 -14.72 3.95 -12.84
CA SER A 11 -13.72 3.75 -13.88
C SER A 11 -12.34 3.51 -13.25
N SER A 12 -11.48 2.75 -13.95
CA SER A 12 -10.13 2.45 -13.51
C SER A 12 -9.29 3.70 -13.21
N GLU A 13 -9.45 4.77 -13.97
CA GLU A 13 -8.77 6.05 -13.75
C GLU A 13 -9.17 6.68 -12.41
N ILE A 14 -10.46 6.71 -12.10
CA ILE A 14 -10.97 7.25 -10.83
C ILE A 14 -10.49 6.40 -9.64
N ILE A 15 -10.51 5.07 -9.78
CA ILE A 15 -10.01 4.16 -8.74
C ILE A 15 -8.53 4.42 -8.49
N PHE A 16 -7.74 4.60 -9.54
CA PHE A 16 -6.31 4.91 -9.45
C PHE A 16 -6.07 6.25 -8.73
N ASP A 17 -6.73 7.33 -9.15
CA ASP A 17 -6.56 8.65 -8.53
C ASP A 17 -6.91 8.64 -7.05
N LYS A 18 -8.02 7.98 -6.69
CA LYS A 18 -8.42 7.80 -5.29
C LYS A 18 -7.39 7.00 -4.52
N PHE A 19 -6.79 5.98 -5.13
CA PHE A 19 -5.74 5.18 -4.50
C PHE A 19 -4.48 6.01 -4.25
N ILE A 20 -4.04 6.84 -5.20
CA ILE A 20 -2.90 7.75 -5.01
C ILE A 20 -3.18 8.76 -3.88
N ASN A 21 -4.40 9.29 -3.82
CA ASN A 21 -4.81 10.18 -2.73
C ASN A 21 -4.82 9.45 -1.38
N PHE A 22 -5.27 8.21 -1.35
CA PHE A 22 -5.24 7.36 -0.15
C PHE A 22 -3.80 7.14 0.35
N LEU A 23 -2.87 6.80 -0.54
CA LEU A 23 -1.45 6.62 -0.18
C LEU A 23 -0.79 7.93 0.28
N SER A 24 -1.35 9.08 -0.10
CA SER A 24 -0.90 10.39 0.38
C SER A 24 -1.59 10.81 1.69
N SER A 25 -2.60 10.08 2.15
CA SER A 25 -3.41 10.43 3.31
C SER A 25 -2.76 10.02 4.63
N SER A 26 -3.21 10.61 5.73
CA SER A 26 -2.83 10.19 7.09
C SER A 26 -3.25 8.75 7.43
N ILE A 27 -4.31 8.24 6.79
CA ILE A 27 -4.80 6.87 6.98
C ILE A 27 -3.73 5.87 6.57
N TRP A 28 -2.96 6.18 5.53
CA TRP A 28 -1.80 5.39 5.12
C TRP A 28 -0.53 5.80 5.90
N ASN A 29 -0.23 7.10 5.94
CA ASN A 29 1.07 7.57 6.42
C ASN A 29 1.29 7.34 7.91
N ILE A 30 0.26 7.50 8.76
CA ILE A 30 0.43 7.36 10.21
C ILE A 30 0.75 5.89 10.58
N PRO A 31 -0.04 4.88 10.19
CA PRO A 31 0.28 3.49 10.53
C PRO A 31 1.64 3.04 10.01
N ILE A 32 2.00 3.45 8.78
CA ILE A 32 3.32 3.16 8.22
C ILE A 32 4.42 3.81 9.07
N ALA A 33 4.32 5.11 9.38
CA ALA A 33 5.33 5.80 10.20
C ALA A 33 5.46 5.17 11.61
N THR A 34 4.34 4.87 12.28
CA THR A 34 4.34 4.21 13.59
C THR A 34 5.00 2.84 13.54
N PHE A 35 4.71 2.04 12.50
CA PHE A 35 5.35 0.74 12.32
C PHE A 35 6.87 0.87 12.14
N LEU A 36 7.31 1.84 11.33
CA LEU A 36 8.72 2.11 11.10
C LEU A 36 9.44 2.53 12.38
N GLU A 37 8.85 3.45 13.15
CA GLU A 37 9.39 3.91 14.43
C GLU A 37 9.59 2.74 15.40
N GLN A 38 8.58 1.86 15.53
CA GLN A 38 8.60 0.70 16.42
C GLN A 38 9.73 -0.29 16.08
N TYR A 39 9.98 -0.55 14.80
CA TYR A 39 10.94 -1.58 14.38
C TYR A 39 12.29 -1.04 13.91
N SER A 40 12.47 0.27 13.80
CA SER A 40 13.70 0.92 13.35
C SER A 40 14.96 0.37 14.04
N ILE A 41 14.93 0.24 15.38
CA ILE A 41 16.05 -0.25 16.17
C ILE A 41 16.41 -1.72 15.88
N VAL A 42 15.42 -2.55 15.53
CA VAL A 42 15.61 -3.98 15.24
C VAL A 42 16.43 -4.15 13.96
N PHE A 43 16.25 -3.25 12.99
CA PHE A 43 16.96 -3.28 11.71
C PHE A 43 18.35 -2.62 11.78
N ASP A 44 18.54 -1.66 12.68
CA ASP A 44 19.84 -1.03 12.96
C ASP A 44 20.77 -1.96 13.73
N ASP A 45 20.22 -2.79 14.62
CA ASP A 45 21.00 -3.78 15.33
C ASP A 45 21.50 -4.84 14.33
N LYS A 46 22.80 -5.17 14.36
CA LYS A 46 23.43 -6.11 13.43
C LYS A 46 23.06 -7.58 13.73
N GLN A 47 21.98 -7.78 14.48
CA GLN A 47 21.42 -9.09 14.77
C GLN A 47 20.93 -9.76 13.48
N ASN A 48 21.31 -11.01 13.29
CA ASN A 48 20.93 -11.83 12.14
C ASN A 48 19.82 -12.81 12.54
N ASP A 49 18.74 -12.27 13.13
CA ASP A 49 17.59 -13.07 13.55
C ASP A 49 16.53 -13.11 12.44
N LEU A 50 16.66 -14.11 11.57
CA LEU A 50 15.76 -14.33 10.45
C LEU A 50 14.30 -14.61 10.89
N LEU A 51 14.10 -15.24 12.06
CA LEU A 51 12.76 -15.53 12.57
C LEU A 51 12.07 -14.24 13.02
N LEU A 52 12.81 -13.34 13.67
CA LEU A 52 12.31 -12.02 14.02
C LEU A 52 11.96 -11.20 12.78
N TYR A 53 12.81 -11.19 11.75
CA TYR A 53 12.53 -10.47 10.50
C TYR A 53 11.30 -11.01 9.78
N GLN A 54 11.13 -12.34 9.73
CA GLN A 54 9.93 -12.94 9.17
C GLN A 54 8.67 -12.50 9.92
N LYS A 55 8.73 -12.50 11.26
CA LYS A 55 7.60 -12.07 12.10
C LYS A 55 7.23 -10.60 11.85
N ILE A 56 8.23 -9.72 11.77
CA ILE A 56 8.02 -8.29 11.48
C ILE A 56 7.42 -8.11 10.09
N HIS A 57 7.90 -8.85 9.09
CA HIS A 57 7.34 -8.81 7.75
C HIS A 57 5.87 -9.26 7.71
N ASP A 58 5.53 -10.34 8.43
CA ASP A 58 4.15 -10.84 8.48
C ASP A 58 3.22 -9.83 9.17
N GLU A 59 3.70 -9.14 10.20
CA GLU A 59 2.97 -8.06 10.87
C GLU A 59 2.77 -6.85 9.95
N PHE A 60 3.81 -6.44 9.22
CA PHE A 60 3.72 -5.37 8.22
C PHE A 60 2.68 -5.70 7.15
N LYS A 61 2.73 -6.94 6.63
CA LYS A 61 1.79 -7.41 5.62
C LYS A 61 0.36 -7.37 6.14
N SER A 62 0.10 -7.87 7.34
CA SER A 62 -1.24 -7.84 7.94
C SER A 62 -1.78 -6.42 8.12
N MET A 63 -0.91 -5.47 8.47
CA MET A 63 -1.29 -4.05 8.57
C MET A 63 -1.67 -3.49 7.19
N VAL A 64 -0.83 -3.73 6.16
CA VAL A 64 -1.11 -3.28 4.80
C VAL A 64 -2.39 -3.90 4.25
N ASP A 65 -2.62 -5.20 4.46
CA ASP A 65 -3.85 -5.89 4.04
C ASP A 65 -5.08 -5.24 4.68
N THR A 66 -5.03 -4.90 5.97
CA THR A 66 -6.12 -4.21 6.68
C THR A 66 -6.41 -2.82 6.08
N LEU A 67 -5.36 -2.06 5.75
CA LEU A 67 -5.48 -0.74 5.11
C LEU A 67 -6.09 -0.83 3.70
N MET A 68 -5.68 -1.86 2.94
CA MET A 68 -6.21 -2.11 1.59
C MET A 68 -7.67 -2.56 1.62
N ASP A 69 -8.04 -3.41 2.59
CA ASP A 69 -9.42 -3.83 2.80
C ASP A 69 -10.31 -2.65 3.19
N GLY A 70 -9.83 -1.76 4.06
CA GLY A 70 -10.51 -0.51 4.39
C GLY A 70 -10.76 0.36 3.16
N PHE A 71 -9.71 0.62 2.37
CA PHE A 71 -9.82 1.38 1.13
C PHE A 71 -10.82 0.78 0.13
N CYS A 72 -10.75 -0.54 -0.09
CA CYS A 72 -11.66 -1.24 -1.01
C CYS A 72 -13.10 -1.22 -0.49
N GLY A 73 -13.30 -1.40 0.82
CA GLY A 73 -14.60 -1.33 1.49
C GLY A 73 -15.24 0.04 1.35
N ASP A 74 -14.50 1.12 1.61
CA ASP A 74 -14.98 2.50 1.52
C ASP A 74 -15.39 2.88 0.10
N LEU A 75 -14.66 2.40 -0.90
CA LEU A 75 -14.99 2.63 -2.32
C LEU A 75 -16.01 1.63 -2.89
N GLN A 76 -16.38 0.61 -2.12
CA GLN A 76 -17.25 -0.50 -2.54
C GLN A 76 -16.72 -1.22 -3.80
N ILE A 77 -15.41 -1.35 -3.91
CA ILE A 77 -14.73 -2.05 -5.01
C ILE A 77 -14.10 -3.35 -4.50
N LYS A 78 -13.90 -4.31 -5.40
CA LYS A 78 -13.13 -5.51 -5.11
C LYS A 78 -11.64 -5.27 -5.33
N ALA A 79 -10.79 -5.98 -4.60
CA ALA A 79 -9.33 -5.94 -4.79
C ALA A 79 -8.90 -6.17 -6.27
N ARG A 80 -9.62 -7.03 -7.01
CA ARG A 80 -9.36 -7.26 -8.44
C ARG A 80 -9.56 -6.01 -9.30
N GLU A 81 -10.50 -5.14 -8.94
CA GLU A 81 -10.78 -3.89 -9.66
C GLU A 81 -9.66 -2.88 -9.41
N LEU A 82 -9.21 -2.76 -8.15
CA LEU A 82 -8.00 -2.01 -7.81
C LEU A 82 -6.77 -2.51 -8.57
N VAL A 83 -6.51 -3.82 -8.57
CA VAL A 83 -5.40 -4.41 -9.33
C VAL A 83 -5.52 -4.12 -10.83
N THR A 84 -6.73 -4.16 -11.37
CA THR A 84 -6.97 -3.84 -12.79
C THR A 84 -6.66 -2.37 -13.07
N ALA A 85 -7.11 -1.46 -12.20
CA ALA A 85 -6.82 -0.03 -12.31
C ALA A 85 -5.32 0.26 -12.28
N LEU A 86 -4.60 -0.36 -11.35
CA LEU A 86 -3.13 -0.24 -11.24
C LEU A 86 -2.42 -0.75 -12.51
N LYS A 87 -2.81 -1.92 -13.03
CA LYS A 87 -2.22 -2.51 -14.24
C LYS A 87 -2.49 -1.67 -15.49
N GLN A 88 -3.70 -1.14 -15.64
CA GLN A 88 -4.04 -0.31 -16.78
C GLN A 88 -3.25 1.00 -16.76
N HIS A 89 -3.08 1.61 -15.59
CA HIS A 89 -2.31 2.85 -15.48
C HIS A 89 -0.79 2.63 -15.68
N ASP A 90 -0.20 1.51 -15.23
CA ASP A 90 1.22 1.18 -15.48
C ASP A 90 1.53 0.92 -16.96
N ASN A 91 0.56 0.35 -17.71
CA ASN A 91 0.69 0.13 -19.17
C ASN A 91 0.51 1.41 -20.00
N SER A 92 -0.30 2.36 -19.53
CA SER A 92 -0.62 3.60 -20.27
C SER A 92 0.31 4.77 -19.95
N ASN A 93 0.81 4.85 -18.73
CA ASN A 93 1.79 5.83 -18.30
C ASN A 93 2.97 5.07 -17.68
N LYS A 94 4.17 5.18 -18.25
CA LYS A 94 5.41 5.04 -17.45
C LYS A 94 5.18 5.93 -16.23
N LEU A 95 4.90 5.37 -15.05
CA LEU A 95 4.66 6.18 -13.86
C LEU A 95 5.79 7.20 -13.79
N SER A 96 5.46 8.49 -13.94
CA SER A 96 6.45 9.55 -13.97
C SER A 96 7.33 9.37 -12.74
N THR A 97 8.65 9.52 -12.91
CA THR A 97 9.64 9.31 -11.86
C THR A 97 9.26 10.00 -10.55
N LYS A 98 8.53 11.13 -10.59
CA LYS A 98 7.97 11.80 -9.41
C LYS A 98 6.91 10.99 -8.64
N ASN A 99 5.98 10.32 -9.32
CA ASN A 99 4.94 9.51 -8.68
C ASN A 99 5.52 8.18 -8.18
N ARG A 100 6.47 7.59 -8.93
CA ARG A 100 7.25 6.47 -8.42
C ARG A 100 8.02 6.89 -7.17
N VAL A 101 8.68 8.04 -7.20
CA VAL A 101 9.46 8.54 -6.05
C VAL A 101 8.57 8.88 -4.86
N ALA A 102 7.37 9.44 -5.05
CA ALA A 102 6.44 9.69 -3.95
C ALA A 102 5.89 8.40 -3.31
N LEU A 103 5.63 7.37 -4.12
CA LEU A 103 5.15 6.05 -3.67
C LEU A 103 6.25 5.18 -3.06
N PHE A 104 7.48 5.29 -3.57
CA PHE A 104 8.62 4.46 -3.15
C PHE A 104 9.51 5.14 -2.10
N PHE A 105 9.77 6.45 -2.15
CA PHE A 105 10.86 7.09 -1.39
C PHE A 105 10.48 7.71 -0.05
N SER A 106 9.21 7.99 0.28
CA SER A 106 8.93 8.68 1.55
C SER A 106 8.87 7.72 2.76
N SER A 107 8.52 6.45 2.59
CA SER A 107 8.39 5.54 3.75
C SER A 107 8.72 4.07 3.50
N ILE A 108 8.55 3.56 2.27
CA ILE A 108 8.63 2.11 2.01
C ILE A 108 10.02 1.64 1.58
N ASN A 109 10.78 2.44 0.83
CA ASN A 109 12.07 1.99 0.31
C ASN A 109 13.10 1.64 1.37
N ASN A 110 13.19 2.37 2.48
CA ASN A 110 14.19 2.03 3.48
C ASN A 110 13.90 0.66 4.09
N LEU A 111 12.65 0.36 4.46
CA LEU A 111 12.35 -0.91 5.11
C LEU A 111 12.16 -2.08 4.13
N VAL A 112 11.54 -1.89 2.97
CA VAL A 112 11.41 -2.96 1.96
C VAL A 112 12.77 -3.32 1.37
N TYR A 113 13.67 -2.35 1.20
CA TYR A 113 15.05 -2.65 0.82
C TYR A 113 15.80 -3.36 1.95
N LEU A 114 15.66 -2.92 3.22
CA LEU A 114 16.31 -3.57 4.36
C LEU A 114 15.77 -4.98 4.67
N ILE A 115 14.46 -5.21 4.50
CA ILE A 115 13.82 -6.52 4.68
C ILE A 115 14.21 -7.46 3.52
N ASN A 116 14.16 -7.01 2.26
CA ASN A 116 14.53 -7.85 1.12
C ASN A 116 16.03 -8.10 0.97
N LEU A 117 16.91 -7.33 1.62
CA LEU A 117 18.36 -7.59 1.60
C LEU A 117 18.81 -8.56 2.69
N LYS A 118 17.98 -8.77 3.73
CA LYS A 118 18.26 -9.63 4.89
C LYS A 118 17.45 -10.94 4.91
N LEU A 119 16.50 -11.12 3.98
CA LEU A 119 15.88 -12.41 3.63
C LEU A 119 16.48 -12.92 2.31
#